data_AF-A0A3D2JLQ2-F1
#
_entry.id   AF-A0A3D2JLQ2-F1
#
_cell.length_a   1.000
_cell.length_b   1.000
_cell.length_c   1.000
_cell.angle_alpha   90.00
_cell.angle_beta   90.00
_cell.angle_gamma   90.00
#
_symmetry.space_group_name_H-M   'P 1'
#
loop_
_entity.id
_entity.type
_entity.pdbx_description
1 polymer ?
#
loop_
_entity_poly.entity_id
_entity_poly.type
_entity_poly.pdbx_seq_one_letter_code
_entity_poly.pdbx_strand_id
1 'polypeptide(L)'
;MKIFLSTDFSEDRLRFTAQIGADGVSGQPKPSPQDDGFYSVATLRKHKELVEFYGLKWAAVRMAPLEWTYKWMLGLRGAEEQIENYKNTLRNMAEVGLNFIIFNMHALRIYRTSSEAPDRAGSKATSFDISLATDSP
;
A
#
# COMPACT_ATOMS: atom_id res chain seq x y z
N MET A 1 -12.61 -15.24 -0.72
CA MET A 1 -11.17 -14.95 -0.56
C MET A 1 -10.99 -14.02 0.63
N LYS A 2 -10.34 -14.48 1.69
CA LYS A 2 -9.98 -13.74 2.91
C LYS A 2 -8.65 -13.06 2.67
N ILE A 3 -8.59 -11.73 2.76
CA ILE A 3 -7.38 -10.96 2.50
C ILE A 3 -6.92 -10.31 3.80
N PHE A 4 -5.67 -10.55 4.20
CA PHE A 4 -5.05 -9.79 5.26
C PHE A 4 -4.59 -8.45 4.73
N LEU A 5 -5.13 -7.37 5.31
CA LEU A 5 -4.75 -6.02 4.92
C LEU A 5 -3.44 -5.65 5.57
N SER A 6 -2.53 -5.05 4.80
CA SER A 6 -1.31 -4.43 5.31
C SER A 6 -0.11 -5.32 5.59
N THR A 7 0.25 -6.19 4.65
CA THR A 7 1.59 -6.80 4.70
C THR A 7 2.68 -5.80 4.33
N ASP A 8 3.82 -5.92 5.01
CA ASP A 8 5.11 -5.30 4.66
C ASP A 8 6.03 -6.29 3.90
N PHE A 9 5.50 -7.47 3.56
CA PHE A 9 6.22 -8.59 2.96
C PHE A 9 7.36 -9.16 3.83
N SER A 10 7.39 -8.85 5.12
CA SER A 10 8.29 -9.51 6.07
C SER A 10 7.91 -10.98 6.22
N GLU A 11 8.92 -11.81 6.52
CA GLU A 11 8.72 -13.24 6.77
C GLU A 11 7.66 -13.49 7.85
N ASP A 12 7.79 -12.78 8.97
CA ASP A 12 6.89 -12.90 10.11
C ASP A 12 5.45 -12.54 9.75
N ARG A 13 5.23 -11.47 8.97
CA ARG A 13 3.87 -11.11 8.55
C ARG A 13 3.27 -12.11 7.58
N LEU A 14 4.03 -12.61 6.62
CA LEU A 14 3.53 -13.60 5.65
C LEU A 14 3.21 -14.93 6.33
N ARG A 15 4.11 -15.41 7.19
CA ARG A 15 3.90 -16.61 8.01
C ARG A 15 2.66 -16.46 8.91
N PHE A 16 2.55 -15.36 9.63
CA PHE A 16 1.38 -15.07 10.47
C PHE A 16 0.09 -15.05 9.64
N THR A 17 0.11 -14.41 8.47
CA THR A 17 -1.06 -14.32 7.58
C THR A 17 -1.55 -15.70 7.15
N ALA A 18 -0.63 -16.61 6.81
CA ALA A 18 -0.98 -17.99 6.48
C ALA A 18 -1.56 -18.73 7.70
N GLN A 19 -0.97 -18.55 8.88
CA GLN A 19 -1.41 -19.20 10.13
C GLN A 19 -2.82 -18.80 10.58
N ILE A 20 -3.21 -17.53 10.37
CA ILE A 20 -4.59 -17.07 10.67
C ILE A 20 -5.62 -17.52 9.62
N GLY A 21 -5.18 -18.27 8.60
CA GLY A 21 -6.04 -18.82 7.56
C GLY A 21 -6.54 -17.78 6.56
N ALA A 22 -5.79 -16.71 6.30
CA ALA A 22 -6.09 -15.83 5.17
C ALA A 22 -5.67 -16.52 3.85
N ASP A 23 -6.36 -16.18 2.76
CA ASP A 23 -6.07 -16.71 1.42
C ASP A 23 -5.05 -15.82 0.68
N GLY A 24 -4.80 -14.61 1.17
CA GLY A 24 -3.91 -13.65 0.52
C GLY A 24 -3.66 -12.37 1.31
N VAL A 25 -2.86 -11.49 0.72
CA VAL A 25 -2.41 -10.22 1.32
C VAL A 25 -2.69 -9.02 0.42
N SER A 26 -2.84 -7.86 1.03
CA SER A 26 -2.58 -6.57 0.36
C SER A 26 -1.32 -5.93 0.91
N GLY A 27 -0.44 -5.47 0.02
CA GLY A 27 0.88 -4.95 0.39
C GLY A 27 1.40 -3.94 -0.63
N GLN A 28 2.18 -2.97 -0.14
CA GLN A 28 2.91 -2.03 -0.97
C GLN A 28 4.37 -2.51 -1.04
N PRO A 29 4.88 -2.91 -2.22
CA PRO A 29 6.24 -3.40 -2.33
C PRO A 29 7.21 -2.22 -2.13
N LYS A 30 8.33 -2.48 -1.46
CA LYS A 30 9.39 -1.47 -1.35
C LYS A 30 10.03 -1.29 -2.74
N PRO A 31 10.13 -0.04 -3.26
CA PRO A 31 10.82 0.20 -4.52
C PRO A 31 12.27 -0.31 -4.49
N SER A 32 12.69 -0.92 -5.59
CA SER A 32 14.09 -1.24 -5.86
C SER A 32 14.81 -0.03 -6.46
N PRO A 33 16.16 -0.02 -6.51
CA PRO A 33 16.90 1.03 -7.21
C PRO A 33 16.61 1.10 -8.72
N GLN A 34 15.99 0.07 -9.31
CA GLN A 34 15.59 0.05 -10.73
C GLN A 34 14.20 0.67 -10.95
N ASP A 35 13.44 0.92 -9.88
CA ASP A 35 12.10 1.48 -9.95
C ASP A 35 12.19 3.03 -9.95
N ASP A 36 12.12 3.62 -11.14
CA ASP A 36 12.19 5.08 -11.32
C ASP A 36 10.79 5.67 -11.57
N GLY A 37 10.08 5.98 -10.49
CA GLY A 37 8.73 6.54 -10.56
C GLY A 37 7.61 5.53 -10.86
N PHE A 38 7.96 4.27 -11.15
CA PHE A 38 7.02 3.17 -11.40
C PHE A 38 7.59 1.84 -10.89
N TYR A 39 6.71 0.86 -10.63
CA TYR A 39 7.16 -0.48 -10.27
C TYR A 39 7.56 -1.30 -11.51
N SER A 40 8.79 -1.79 -11.54
CA SER A 40 9.27 -2.72 -12.55
C SER A 40 8.62 -4.11 -12.42
N VAL A 41 8.59 -4.84 -13.53
CA VAL A 41 8.19 -6.25 -13.56
C VAL A 41 9.03 -7.08 -12.59
N ALA A 42 10.33 -6.80 -12.47
CA ALA A 42 11.23 -7.51 -11.57
C ALA A 42 10.83 -7.32 -10.10
N THR A 43 10.55 -6.09 -9.68
CA THR A 43 10.07 -5.80 -8.31
C THR A 43 8.76 -6.51 -8.03
N LEU A 44 7.79 -6.43 -8.94
CA LEU A 44 6.47 -7.05 -8.77
C LEU A 44 6.57 -8.59 -8.75
N ARG A 45 7.33 -9.18 -9.66
CA ARG A 45 7.52 -10.63 -9.73
C ARG A 45 8.17 -11.17 -8.45
N LYS A 46 9.24 -10.53 -7.98
CA LYS A 46 9.92 -10.91 -6.73
C LYS A 46 8.97 -10.96 -5.52
N HIS A 47 8.14 -9.93 -5.35
CA HIS A 47 7.21 -9.88 -4.22
C HIS A 47 6.06 -10.87 -4.39
N LYS A 48 5.58 -11.08 -5.62
CA LYS A 48 4.58 -12.10 -5.92
C LYS A 48 5.08 -13.50 -5.55
N GLU A 49 6.26 -13.88 -6.02
CA GLU A 49 6.89 -15.17 -5.72
C GLU A 49 7.09 -15.37 -4.21
N LEU A 50 7.51 -14.33 -3.49
CA LEU A 50 7.63 -14.37 -2.04
C LEU A 50 6.29 -14.63 -1.34
N VAL A 51 5.21 -14.01 -1.78
CA VAL A 51 3.87 -14.25 -1.20
C VAL A 51 3.39 -15.67 -1.52
N GLU A 52 3.58 -16.13 -2.76
CA GLU A 52 3.19 -17.47 -3.21
C GLU A 52 3.97 -18.58 -2.49
N PHE A 53 5.23 -18.34 -2.12
CA PHE A 53 6.02 -19.25 -1.28
C PHE A 53 5.34 -19.56 0.07
N TYR A 54 4.61 -18.60 0.64
CA TYR A 54 3.82 -18.80 1.88
C TYR A 54 2.44 -19.42 1.63
N GLY A 55 2.14 -19.87 0.41
CA GLY A 55 0.83 -20.41 0.04
C GLY A 55 -0.27 -19.34 0.01
N LEU A 56 0.11 -18.06 -0.10
CA LEU A 56 -0.80 -16.92 -0.11
C LEU A 56 -0.91 -16.35 -1.54
N LYS A 57 -2.01 -15.66 -1.82
CA LYS A 57 -2.14 -14.82 -3.02
C LYS A 57 -1.75 -13.38 -2.72
N TRP A 58 -0.93 -12.76 -3.56
CA TRP A 58 -0.82 -11.30 -3.54
C TRP A 58 -2.07 -10.69 -4.19
N ALA A 59 -3.09 -10.47 -3.37
CA ALA A 59 -4.43 -10.16 -3.83
C ALA A 59 -4.59 -8.72 -4.27
N ALA A 60 -3.87 -7.78 -3.65
CA ALA A 60 -3.92 -6.36 -4.02
C ALA A 60 -2.57 -5.67 -3.84
N VAL A 61 -2.11 -5.01 -4.90
CA VAL A 61 -0.99 -4.05 -4.81
C VAL A 61 -1.52 -2.80 -4.13
N ARG A 62 -0.89 -2.36 -3.05
CA ARG A 62 -1.23 -1.06 -2.44
C ARG A 62 -0.38 0.04 -3.05
N MET A 63 -0.98 1.23 -3.13
CA MET A 63 -0.47 2.51 -3.63
C MET A 63 1.02 2.56 -3.94
N ALA A 64 1.36 3.13 -5.10
CA ALA A 64 2.70 3.63 -5.34
C ALA A 64 3.13 4.64 -4.24
N PRO A 65 4.44 4.79 -3.98
CA PRO A 65 4.98 5.84 -3.13
C PRO A 65 4.36 7.21 -3.43
N LEU A 66 4.15 8.03 -2.39
CA LEU A 66 3.51 9.34 -2.54
C LEU A 66 4.32 10.24 -3.49
N GLU A 67 5.64 10.11 -3.46
CA GLU A 67 6.60 10.81 -4.30
C GLU A 67 6.36 10.55 -5.79
N TRP A 68 5.75 9.42 -6.14
CA TRP A 68 5.40 9.07 -7.52
C TRP A 68 4.02 9.58 -7.92
N THR A 69 3.25 10.13 -6.98
CA THR A 69 1.84 10.45 -7.23
C THR A 69 1.36 11.83 -6.83
N TYR A 70 2.10 12.55 -5.99
CA TYR A 70 1.63 13.82 -5.43
C TYR A 70 1.43 14.93 -6.49
N LYS A 71 2.16 14.92 -7.61
CA LYS A 71 2.08 16.00 -8.61
C LYS A 71 0.76 15.95 -9.36
N TRP A 72 0.29 14.78 -9.77
CA TRP A 72 -1.02 14.65 -10.44
C TRP A 72 -2.19 14.80 -9.47
N MET A 73 -2.02 14.45 -8.20
CA MET A 73 -3.03 14.75 -7.17
C MET A 73 -3.22 16.26 -6.94
N LEU A 74 -2.13 17.05 -7.03
CA LEU A 74 -2.11 18.48 -6.72
C LEU A 74 -2.11 19.39 -7.96
N GLY A 75 -2.12 18.83 -9.18
CA GLY A 75 -2.04 19.62 -10.41
C GLY A 75 -0.71 20.35 -10.62
N LEU A 76 0.40 19.80 -10.13
CA LEU A 76 1.73 20.42 -10.21
C LEU A 76 2.46 20.10 -11.53
N ARG A 77 3.49 20.88 -11.86
CA ARG A 77 4.37 20.60 -13.00
C ARG A 77 5.00 19.21 -12.87
N GLY A 78 4.87 18.39 -13.92
CA GLY A 78 5.30 16.98 -13.92
C GLY A 78 4.20 15.98 -13.56
N ALA A 79 2.94 16.42 -13.46
CA ALA A 79 1.78 15.55 -13.31
C ALA A 79 1.66 14.50 -14.43
N GLU A 80 1.78 14.93 -15.69
CA GLU A 80 1.69 14.04 -16.87
C GLU A 80 2.73 12.92 -16.84
N GLU A 81 3.96 13.23 -16.45
CA GLU A 81 5.04 12.24 -16.29
C GLU A 81 4.69 11.20 -15.22
N GLN A 82 4.16 11.64 -14.08
CA GLN A 82 3.70 10.72 -13.02
C GLN A 82 2.51 9.86 -13.47
N ILE A 83 1.60 10.41 -14.28
CA ILE A 83 0.49 9.65 -14.85
C ILE A 83 1.00 8.56 -15.80
N GLU A 84 1.96 8.87 -16.67
CA GLU A 84 2.55 7.87 -17.57
C GLU A 84 3.33 6.79 -16.81
N ASN A 85 4.08 7.16 -15.77
CA ASN A 85 4.74 6.20 -14.88
C ASN A 85 3.74 5.31 -14.14
N TYR A 86 2.62 5.88 -13.68
CA TYR A 86 1.56 5.09 -13.05
C TYR A 86 0.92 4.10 -14.03
N LYS A 87 0.68 4.51 -15.30
CA LYS A 87 0.24 3.59 -16.36
C LYS A 87 1.25 2.46 -16.60
N ASN A 88 2.55 2.75 -16.57
CA ASN A 88 3.59 1.71 -16.66
C ASN A 88 3.51 0.70 -15.51
N THR A 89 3.28 1.17 -14.28
CA THR A 89 3.01 0.28 -13.15
C THR A 89 1.83 -0.65 -13.43
N LEU A 90 0.71 -0.12 -13.94
CA LEU A 90 -0.47 -0.93 -14.27
C LEU A 90 -0.19 -1.97 -15.36
N ARG A 91 0.57 -1.61 -16.41
CA ARG A 91 0.98 -2.55 -17.47
C ARG A 91 1.88 -3.66 -16.91
N ASN A 92 2.86 -3.30 -16.09
CA ASN A 92 3.78 -4.26 -15.48
C ASN A 92 3.07 -5.19 -14.49
N MET A 93 2.09 -4.67 -13.75
CA MET A 93 1.20 -5.48 -12.90
C MET A 93 0.46 -6.53 -13.73
N ALA A 94 -0.16 -6.13 -14.84
CA ALA A 94 -0.86 -7.05 -15.73
C ALA A 94 0.07 -8.14 -16.28
N GLU A 95 1.32 -7.81 -16.63
CA GLU A 95 2.32 -8.76 -17.12
C GLU A 95 2.63 -9.87 -16.09
N VAL A 96 2.67 -9.53 -14.80
CA VAL A 96 2.86 -10.53 -13.72
C VAL A 96 1.55 -11.11 -13.20
N GLY A 97 0.41 -10.81 -13.84
CA GLY A 97 -0.91 -11.33 -13.46
C GLY A 97 -1.51 -10.71 -12.20
N LEU A 98 -1.05 -9.52 -11.79
CA LEU A 98 -1.66 -8.71 -10.73
C LEU A 98 -2.68 -7.75 -11.37
N ASN A 99 -3.94 -7.84 -10.97
CA ASN A 99 -5.04 -7.09 -11.61
C ASN A 99 -5.84 -6.21 -10.64
N PHE A 100 -5.42 -6.13 -9.38
CA PHE A 100 -6.08 -5.31 -8.38
C PHE A 100 -5.06 -4.39 -7.70
N ILE A 101 -5.33 -3.08 -7.80
CA ILE A 101 -4.58 -2.02 -7.13
C ILE A 101 -5.50 -1.24 -6.20
N ILE A 102 -5.01 -0.94 -5.00
CA ILE A 102 -5.65 -0.01 -4.06
C ILE A 102 -4.91 1.31 -4.18
N PHE A 103 -5.64 2.39 -4.49
CA PHE A 103 -5.08 3.73 -4.58
C PHE A 103 -5.90 4.76 -3.79
N ASN A 104 -5.33 5.94 -3.59
CA ASN A 104 -5.98 7.06 -2.92
C ASN A 104 -5.72 8.33 -3.74
N MET A 105 -6.67 9.28 -3.73
CA MET A 105 -6.56 10.63 -4.31
C MET A 105 -6.59 11.74 -3.24
N HIS A 106 -6.52 11.37 -1.96
CA HIS A 106 -6.54 12.27 -0.83
C HIS A 106 -5.12 12.70 -0.48
N ALA A 107 -4.78 13.95 -0.83
CA ALA A 107 -3.44 14.52 -0.66
C ALA A 107 -2.94 14.49 0.80
N LEU A 108 -3.85 14.52 1.77
CA LEU A 108 -3.54 14.65 3.20
C LEU A 108 -3.68 13.33 3.99
N ARG A 109 -3.78 12.18 3.29
CA ARG A 109 -3.86 10.83 3.89
C ARG A 109 -4.96 10.71 4.95
N ILE A 110 -4.78 9.86 5.96
CA ILE A 110 -5.77 9.55 6.98
C ILE A 110 -5.43 10.32 8.26
N TYR A 111 -6.32 11.20 8.72
CA TYR A 111 -6.11 11.98 9.94
C TYR A 111 -6.41 11.17 11.20
N ARG A 112 -5.52 11.27 12.17
CA ARG A 112 -5.68 10.78 13.55
C ARG A 112 -5.07 11.79 14.50
N THR A 113 -5.70 12.01 15.63
CA THR A 113 -5.16 12.84 16.72
C THR A 113 -4.55 12.00 17.84
N SER A 114 -4.77 10.68 17.83
CA SER A 114 -4.09 9.72 18.70
C SER A 114 -3.99 8.36 18.02
N SER A 115 -2.88 7.65 18.26
CA SER A 115 -2.72 6.22 17.92
C SER A 115 -3.00 5.29 19.10
N GLU A 116 -3.15 5.85 20.32
CA GLU A 116 -3.18 5.10 21.58
C GLU A 116 -4.45 5.40 22.39
N ALA A 117 -5.52 5.86 21.74
CA ALA A 117 -6.77 6.16 22.43
C ALA A 117 -7.32 4.89 23.10
N PRO A 118 -7.74 4.95 24.37
CA PRO A 118 -8.28 3.79 25.05
C PRO A 118 -9.58 3.32 24.39
N ASP A 119 -9.73 2.02 24.24
CA ASP A 119 -10.93 1.36 23.73
C ASP A 119 -11.33 0.22 24.69
N ARG A 120 -12.40 -0.52 24.35
CA ARG A 120 -13.03 -1.52 25.21
C ARG A 120 -12.05 -2.58 25.69
N ALA A 121 -12.25 -3.04 26.92
CA ALA A 121 -11.43 -4.07 27.56
C ALA A 121 -9.92 -3.73 27.63
N GLY A 122 -9.56 -2.45 27.66
CA GLY A 122 -8.17 -1.99 27.79
C GLY A 122 -7.36 -2.05 26.51
N SER A 123 -8.01 -2.28 25.36
CA SER A 123 -7.36 -2.16 24.06
C SER A 123 -7.05 -0.70 23.73
N LYS A 124 -6.25 -0.51 22.68
CA LYS A 124 -5.94 0.80 22.11
C LYS A 124 -6.43 0.87 20.69
N ALA A 125 -6.88 2.05 20.29
CA ALA A 125 -7.35 2.34 18.95
C ALA A 125 -6.83 3.70 18.49
N THR A 126 -6.93 3.94 17.19
CA THR A 126 -6.70 5.28 16.63
C THR A 126 -7.97 6.11 16.77
N SER A 127 -7.85 7.38 17.16
CA SER A 127 -8.99 8.31 17.26
C SER A 127 -8.75 9.61 16.49
N PHE A 128 -9.82 10.39 16.32
CA PHE A 128 -9.78 11.73 15.78
C PHE A 128 -10.66 12.65 16.62
N ASP A 129 -10.11 13.79 17.03
CA ASP A 129 -10.79 14.84 17.78
C ASP A 129 -10.56 16.18 17.08
N ILE A 130 -11.62 16.76 16.53
CA ILE A 130 -11.53 18.00 15.76
C ILE A 130 -11.00 19.17 16.62
N SER A 131 -11.28 19.19 17.92
CA SER A 131 -10.83 20.27 18.82
C SER A 131 -9.30 20.34 18.94
N LEU A 132 -8.62 19.19 18.82
CA LEU A 132 -7.17 19.10 18.81
C LEU A 132 -6.56 19.45 17.45
N ALA A 133 -7.36 19.45 16.38
CA ALA A 133 -6.91 19.69 15.01
C ALA A 133 -7.20 21.13 14.51
N THR A 134 -8.17 21.83 15.10
CA THR A 134 -8.70 23.10 14.58
C THR A 134 -7.66 24.23 14.54
N ASP A 135 -6.63 24.17 15.37
CA ASP A 135 -5.54 25.16 15.44
C ASP A 135 -4.15 24.53 15.35
N SER A 136 -4.07 23.25 14.96
CA SER A 136 -2.79 22.56 14.79
C SER A 136 -2.18 22.99 13.44
N PRO A 137 -0.89 23.38 13.40
CA PRO A 137 -0.22 23.78 12.17
C PRO A 137 -0.14 22.64 11.13
#